data_AF-A0AAE0N2Z1-F1
#
_entry.id   AF-A0AAE0N2Z1-F1
#
_cell.length_a   1.000
_cell.length_b   1.000
_cell.length_c   1.000
_cell.angle_alpha   90.00
_cell.angle_beta   90.00
_cell.angle_gamma   90.00
#
_symmetry.space_group_name_H-M   'P 1'
#
loop_
_entity.id
_entity.type
_entity.pdbx_description
1 polymer ?
#
loop_
_entity_poly.entity_id
_entity_poly.type
_entity_poly.pdbx_seq_one_letter_code
_entity_poly.pdbx_strand_id
1 'polypeptide(L)'
;MYTRDHNPKTRKSVIRMDPDCAICHAPATLACECEAKGLEVAVRQAENRMMQSIYNDIRSWVRAHAQDYILEYFRLLTERRKTAHSAHLERITAHAYHYYHSPPHPNEISAAQALLKRGIDEDWQASVQRYPEVLEYFYSLVELTLPDDNEPAVRDPPLSALNGSRKAGRRVGGPATVASGPSIMTHDRDTPFPRMKTPPVLEPIRERRTPGPQGRSRRGYPPPPPTSYFPPY
;
A
#
# COMPACT_ATOMS: atom_id res chain seq x y z
N MET A 1 -26.05 -30.48 -75.43
CA MET A 1 -25.53 -30.69 -74.07
C MET A 1 -24.52 -29.59 -73.79
N TYR A 2 -24.83 -28.66 -72.87
CA TYR A 2 -23.91 -27.58 -72.49
C TYR A 2 -23.04 -28.02 -71.31
N THR A 3 -21.72 -28.00 -71.49
CA THR A 3 -20.73 -28.28 -70.47
C THR A 3 -20.65 -27.12 -69.48
N ARG A 4 -20.86 -27.42 -68.20
CA ARG A 4 -20.82 -26.46 -67.09
C ARG A 4 -19.35 -26.27 -66.67
N ASP A 5 -18.73 -25.18 -67.12
CA ASP A 5 -17.38 -24.80 -66.72
C ASP A 5 -17.31 -24.63 -65.19
N HIS A 6 -16.62 -25.56 -64.54
CA HIS A 6 -16.30 -25.47 -63.12
C HIS A 6 -15.05 -24.62 -62.98
N ASN A 7 -15.24 -23.32 -62.69
CA ASN A 7 -14.16 -22.42 -62.31
C ASN A 7 -13.57 -22.89 -60.95
N PRO A 8 -12.34 -23.45 -60.92
CA PRO A 8 -11.74 -23.89 -59.67
C PRO A 8 -11.28 -22.65 -58.92
N LYS A 9 -12.06 -22.25 -57.91
CA LYS A 9 -11.67 -21.21 -56.95
C LYS A 9 -10.34 -21.63 -56.32
N THR A 10 -9.25 -21.04 -56.79
CA THR A 10 -7.90 -21.19 -56.23
C THR A 10 -7.97 -20.80 -54.75
N ARG A 11 -7.93 -21.79 -53.87
CA ARG A 11 -7.80 -21.56 -52.43
C ARG A 11 -6.45 -20.91 -52.22
N LYS A 12 -6.44 -19.63 -51.83
CA LYS A 12 -5.23 -18.90 -51.47
C LYS A 12 -4.51 -19.69 -50.38
N SER A 13 -3.33 -20.21 -50.69
CA SER A 13 -2.45 -20.82 -49.71
C SER A 13 -2.05 -19.72 -48.72
N VAL A 14 -2.55 -19.80 -47.49
CA VAL A 14 -2.07 -18.94 -46.41
C VAL A 14 -0.68 -19.44 -46.04
N ILE A 15 0.35 -18.67 -46.44
CA ILE A 15 1.72 -18.92 -46.01
C ILE A 15 1.78 -18.59 -44.52
N ARG A 16 2.05 -19.60 -43.68
CA ARG A 16 2.40 -19.42 -42.27
C ARG A 16 3.90 -19.56 -42.15
N MET A 17 4.58 -18.49 -41.75
CA MET A 17 5.98 -18.54 -41.32
C MET A 17 6.01 -18.09 -39.87
N ASP A 18 6.59 -18.93 -39.01
CA ASP A 18 6.78 -18.60 -37.61
C ASP A 18 8.00 -17.67 -37.46
N PRO A 19 7.93 -16.63 -36.62
CA PRO A 19 9.03 -15.70 -36.44
C PRO A 19 10.18 -16.35 -35.66
N ASP A 20 11.41 -15.93 -35.96
CA ASP A 20 12.56 -16.21 -35.11
C ASP A 20 12.42 -15.45 -33.77
N CYS A 21 13.11 -15.93 -32.74
CA CYS A 21 13.06 -15.32 -31.41
C CYS A 21 13.48 -13.83 -31.45
N ALA A 22 12.67 -12.95 -30.90
CA ALA A 22 12.91 -11.51 -30.85
C ALA A 22 14.12 -11.09 -29.99
N ILE A 23 14.65 -11.99 -29.17
CA ILE A 23 15.77 -11.71 -28.25
C ILE A 23 17.08 -12.33 -28.73
N CYS A 24 17.07 -13.61 -29.13
CA CYS A 24 18.28 -14.34 -29.52
C CYS A 24 18.33 -14.71 -31.01
N HIS A 25 17.27 -14.42 -31.77
CA HIS A 25 17.13 -14.72 -33.20
C HIS A 25 17.24 -16.21 -33.57
N ALA A 26 17.08 -17.10 -32.59
CA ALA A 26 16.99 -18.53 -32.86
C ALA A 26 15.68 -18.85 -33.62
N PRO A 27 15.69 -19.83 -34.53
CA PRO A 27 14.51 -20.19 -35.29
C PRO A 27 13.40 -20.75 -34.39
N ALA A 28 12.15 -20.56 -34.79
CA ALA A 28 10.97 -21.05 -34.04
C ALA A 28 11.03 -22.55 -33.71
N THR A 29 11.67 -23.35 -34.58
CA THR A 29 11.87 -24.79 -34.40
C THR A 29 12.69 -25.15 -33.16
N LEU A 30 13.52 -24.23 -32.67
CA LEU A 30 14.37 -24.43 -31.49
C LEU A 30 13.61 -24.18 -30.18
N ALA A 31 12.46 -23.49 -30.23
CA ALA A 31 11.58 -23.24 -29.09
C ALA A 31 12.31 -22.75 -27.83
N CYS A 32 13.22 -21.77 -27.97
CA CYS A 32 13.97 -21.22 -26.84
C CYS A 32 13.06 -20.42 -25.87
N GLU A 33 13.48 -20.29 -24.62
CA GLU A 33 12.68 -19.66 -23.55
C GLU A 33 12.93 -18.15 -23.36
N CYS A 34 13.69 -17.50 -24.24
CA CYS A 34 14.14 -16.13 -24.03
C CYS A 34 12.97 -15.15 -23.89
N GLU A 35 12.00 -15.20 -24.80
CA GLU A 35 10.82 -14.31 -24.78
C GLU A 35 9.93 -14.54 -23.56
N ALA A 36 9.71 -15.80 -23.20
CA ALA A 36 8.93 -16.17 -22.02
C ALA A 36 9.56 -15.60 -20.74
N LYS A 37 10.88 -15.79 -20.57
CA LYS A 37 11.63 -15.22 -19.44
C LYS A 37 11.61 -13.69 -19.45
N GLY A 38 11.73 -13.08 -20.62
CA GLY A 38 11.62 -11.62 -20.78
C GLY A 38 10.26 -11.10 -20.32
N LEU A 39 9.18 -11.80 -20.68
CA LEU A 39 7.82 -11.49 -20.25
C LEU A 39 7.66 -11.63 -18.73
N GLU A 40 8.13 -12.73 -18.13
CA GLU A 40 8.06 -12.93 -16.68
C GLU A 40 8.75 -11.80 -15.90
N VAL A 41 9.92 -11.35 -16.36
CA VAL A 41 10.64 -10.22 -15.77
C VAL A 41 9.83 -8.93 -15.92
N ALA A 42 9.26 -8.67 -17.10
CA ALA A 42 8.45 -7.49 -17.36
C ALA A 42 7.20 -7.44 -16.47
N VAL A 43 6.53 -8.59 -16.26
CA VAL A 43 5.38 -8.72 -15.36
C VAL A 43 5.78 -8.36 -13.92
N ARG A 44 6.86 -8.94 -13.39
CA ARG A 44 7.35 -8.62 -12.03
C ARG A 44 7.69 -7.13 -11.88
N GLN A 45 8.26 -6.51 -12.91
CA GLN A 45 8.54 -5.07 -12.89
C GLN A 45 7.27 -4.21 -12.95
N ALA A 46 6.24 -4.64 -13.67
CA ALA A 46 4.95 -3.96 -13.70
C ALA A 46 4.22 -4.09 -12.35
N GLU A 47 4.19 -5.30 -11.79
CA GLU A 47 3.61 -5.58 -10.46
C GLU A 47 4.25 -4.71 -9.38
N ASN A 48 5.58 -4.69 -9.29
CA ASN A 48 6.30 -3.86 -8.31
C ASN A 48 6.01 -2.36 -8.47
N ARG A 49 5.77 -1.86 -9.68
CA ARG A 49 5.48 -0.43 -9.91
C ARG A 49 4.03 -0.08 -9.60
N MET A 50 3.10 -0.97 -9.93
CA MET A 50 1.67 -0.69 -9.89
C MET A 50 0.99 -1.18 -8.61
N MET A 51 1.37 -2.35 -8.10
CA MET A 51 0.75 -2.96 -6.92
C MET A 51 1.37 -2.52 -5.60
N GLN A 52 2.61 -2.01 -5.60
CA GLN A 52 3.30 -1.67 -4.36
C GLN A 52 2.59 -0.55 -3.57
N SER A 53 2.04 0.47 -4.23
CA SER A 53 1.26 1.51 -3.56
C SER A 53 -0.01 0.92 -2.93
N ILE A 54 -0.71 0.05 -3.65
CA ILE A 54 -1.92 -0.64 -3.17
C ILE A 54 -1.61 -1.47 -1.92
N TYR A 55 -0.54 -2.27 -1.94
CA TYR A 55 -0.13 -3.04 -0.76
C TYR A 55 0.25 -2.16 0.44
N ASN A 56 0.85 -1.00 0.19
CA ASN A 56 1.20 -0.06 1.25
C ASN A 56 -0.06 0.58 1.87
N ASP A 57 -1.04 0.93 1.04
CA ASP A 57 -2.31 1.49 1.49
C ASP A 57 -3.10 0.47 2.30
N ILE A 58 -3.22 -0.76 1.80
CA ILE A 58 -3.84 -1.88 2.51
C ILE A 58 -3.15 -2.11 3.86
N ARG A 59 -1.82 -2.23 3.89
CA ARG A 59 -1.06 -2.46 5.13
C ARG A 59 -1.29 -1.34 6.15
N SER A 60 -1.29 -0.09 5.69
CA SER A 60 -1.48 1.08 6.54
C SER A 60 -2.90 1.10 7.11
N TRP A 61 -3.90 0.81 6.28
CA TRP A 61 -5.30 0.72 6.67
C TRP A 61 -5.52 -0.39 7.70
N VAL A 62 -5.07 -1.63 7.41
CA VAL A 62 -5.22 -2.79 8.33
C VAL A 62 -4.53 -2.52 9.66
N ARG A 63 -3.30 -1.97 9.63
CA ARG A 63 -2.56 -1.65 10.85
C ARG A 63 -3.30 -0.65 11.72
N ALA A 64 -3.84 0.42 11.15
CA ALA A 64 -4.58 1.44 11.89
C ALA A 64 -5.80 0.84 12.58
N HIS A 65 -6.62 0.09 11.84
CA HIS A 65 -7.86 -0.50 12.38
C HIS A 65 -7.58 -1.59 13.43
N ALA A 66 -6.57 -2.43 13.21
CA ALA A 66 -6.14 -3.41 14.19
C ALA A 66 -5.64 -2.75 15.49
N GLN A 67 -4.86 -1.68 15.37
CA GLN A 67 -4.37 -0.93 16.51
C GLN A 67 -5.52 -0.31 17.31
N ASP A 68 -6.47 0.36 16.63
CA ASP A 68 -7.60 0.99 17.29
C ASP A 68 -8.48 -0.03 18.01
N TYR A 69 -8.75 -1.18 17.38
CA TYR A 69 -9.51 -2.28 17.99
C TYR A 69 -8.83 -2.81 19.27
N ILE A 70 -7.53 -3.08 19.21
CA ILE A 70 -6.79 -3.60 20.38
C ILE A 70 -6.72 -2.57 21.51
N LEU A 71 -6.50 -1.29 21.18
CA LEU A 71 -6.47 -0.23 22.19
C LEU A 71 -7.84 -0.04 22.86
N GLU A 72 -8.92 -0.11 22.10
CA GLU A 72 -10.27 0.01 22.65
C GLU A 72 -10.63 -1.20 23.53
N TYR A 73 -10.30 -2.41 23.08
CA TYR A 73 -10.46 -3.62 23.88
C TYR A 73 -9.68 -3.52 25.21
N PHE A 74 -8.43 -3.08 25.16
CA PHE A 74 -7.60 -2.89 26.35
C PHE A 74 -8.16 -1.81 27.30
N ARG A 75 -8.73 -0.71 26.77
CA ARG A 75 -9.40 0.30 27.58
C ARG A 75 -10.55 -0.30 28.39
N LEU A 76 -11.42 -1.09 27.76
CA LEU A 76 -12.54 -1.74 28.45
C LEU A 76 -12.06 -2.63 29.60
N LEU A 77 -11.01 -3.43 29.37
CA LEU A 77 -10.43 -4.29 30.41
C LEU A 77 -9.84 -3.46 31.57
N THR A 78 -9.10 -2.41 31.23
CA THR A 78 -8.46 -1.52 32.20
C THR A 78 -9.49 -0.77 33.05
N GLU A 79 -10.57 -0.26 32.44
CA GLU A 79 -11.64 0.42 33.18
C GLU A 79 -12.34 -0.53 34.15
N ARG A 80 -12.68 -1.75 33.73
CA ARG A 80 -13.22 -2.78 34.62
C ARG A 80 -12.28 -3.06 35.81
N ARG A 81 -10.97 -3.12 35.55
CA ARG A 81 -9.98 -3.37 36.60
C ARG A 81 -9.85 -2.21 37.58
N LYS A 82 -9.90 -0.96 37.09
CA LYS A 82 -9.92 0.25 37.93
C LYS A 82 -11.15 0.29 38.82
N THR A 83 -12.34 -0.05 38.30
CA THR A 83 -13.56 -0.15 39.11
C THR A 83 -13.45 -1.24 40.19
N ALA A 84 -12.90 -2.40 39.86
CA ALA A 84 -12.68 -3.46 40.86
C ALA A 84 -11.67 -3.03 41.94
N HIS A 85 -10.63 -2.29 41.54
CA HIS A 85 -9.64 -1.75 42.47
C HIS A 85 -10.21 -0.67 43.39
N SER A 86 -11.03 0.25 42.89
CA SER A 86 -11.69 1.26 43.73
C SER A 86 -12.57 0.60 44.80
N ALA A 87 -13.39 -0.38 44.42
CA ALA A 87 -14.21 -1.15 45.35
C ALA A 87 -13.37 -1.97 46.36
N HIS A 88 -12.17 -2.38 45.99
CA HIS A 88 -11.25 -3.05 46.91
C HIS A 88 -10.66 -2.07 47.94
N LEU A 89 -10.24 -0.88 47.50
CA LEU A 89 -9.74 0.16 48.39
C LEU A 89 -10.83 0.64 49.36
N GLU A 90 -12.07 0.80 48.89
CA GLU A 90 -13.21 1.13 49.76
C GLU A 90 -13.42 0.08 50.86
N ARG A 91 -13.34 -1.21 50.53
CA ARG A 91 -13.44 -2.30 51.52
C ARG A 91 -12.31 -2.28 52.54
N ILE A 92 -11.06 -2.11 52.10
CA ILE A 92 -9.91 -2.02 53.01
C ILE A 92 -10.06 -0.81 53.93
N THR A 93 -10.50 0.32 53.39
CA THR A 93 -10.70 1.56 54.14
C THR A 93 -11.81 1.41 55.19
N ALA A 94 -12.96 0.84 54.80
CA ALA A 94 -14.07 0.60 55.71
C ALA A 94 -13.70 -0.39 56.83
N HIS A 95 -12.95 -1.45 56.49
CA HIS A 95 -12.45 -2.41 57.46
C HIS A 95 -11.49 -1.76 58.47
N ALA A 96 -10.51 -1.00 57.99
CA ALA A 96 -9.57 -0.30 58.87
C ALA A 96 -10.28 0.67 59.83
N TYR A 97 -11.26 1.42 59.30
CA TYR A 97 -12.05 2.34 60.11
C TYR A 97 -12.92 1.62 61.15
N HIS A 98 -13.58 0.52 60.78
CA HIS A 98 -14.49 -0.19 61.69
C HIS A 98 -13.77 -0.84 62.88
N TYR A 99 -12.59 -1.43 62.66
CA TYR A 99 -11.88 -2.16 63.72
C TYR A 99 -10.85 -1.31 64.46
N TYR A 100 -10.14 -0.43 63.75
CA TYR A 100 -9.00 0.30 64.29
C TYR A 100 -9.25 1.80 64.41
N HIS A 101 -10.40 2.31 63.92
CA HIS A 101 -10.73 3.74 63.86
C HIS A 101 -9.60 4.58 63.23
N SER A 102 -8.85 3.98 62.32
CA SER A 102 -7.69 4.57 61.68
C SER A 102 -7.77 4.39 60.16
N PRO A 103 -7.02 5.20 59.39
CA PRO A 103 -6.81 4.92 57.97
C PRO A 103 -6.15 3.54 57.76
N PRO A 104 -6.32 2.94 56.57
CA PRO A 104 -5.68 1.67 56.24
C PRO A 104 -4.15 1.81 56.17
N HIS A 105 -3.45 0.71 56.47
CA HIS A 105 -2.00 0.72 56.58
C HIS A 105 -1.36 1.00 55.20
N PRO A 106 -0.32 1.85 55.10
CA PRO A 106 0.31 2.19 53.81
C PRO A 106 0.75 0.99 52.98
N ASN A 107 1.25 -0.07 53.63
CA ASN A 107 1.63 -1.30 52.94
C ASN A 107 0.45 -1.98 52.24
N GLU A 108 -0.76 -1.95 52.82
CA GLU A 108 -1.96 -2.56 52.20
C GLU A 108 -2.36 -1.80 50.94
N ILE A 109 -2.31 -0.47 50.99
CA ILE A 109 -2.57 0.38 49.82
C ILE A 109 -1.52 0.10 48.73
N SER A 110 -0.24 0.04 49.10
CA SER A 110 0.85 -0.22 48.15
C SER A 110 0.72 -1.60 47.49
N ALA A 111 0.31 -2.62 48.26
CA ALA A 111 0.07 -3.96 47.75
C ALA A 111 -1.12 -3.99 46.78
N ALA A 112 -2.22 -3.29 47.11
CA ALA A 112 -3.38 -3.16 46.23
C ALA A 112 -3.02 -2.46 44.91
N GLN A 113 -2.17 -1.42 44.96
CA GLN A 113 -1.67 -0.72 43.76
C GLN A 113 -0.77 -1.61 42.91
N ALA A 114 0.14 -2.36 43.53
CA ALA A 114 1.01 -3.30 42.83
C ALA A 114 0.20 -4.40 42.11
N LEU A 115 -0.86 -4.91 42.77
CA LEU A 115 -1.77 -5.88 42.18
C LEU A 115 -2.53 -5.31 40.98
N LEU A 116 -3.05 -4.08 41.09
CA LEU A 116 -3.70 -3.41 39.96
C LEU A 116 -2.73 -3.28 38.77
N LYS A 117 -1.50 -2.81 39.02
CA LYS A 117 -0.50 -2.64 37.96
C LYS A 117 -0.20 -3.95 37.26
N ARG A 118 0.06 -5.03 38.01
CA ARG A 118 0.29 -6.36 37.45
C ARG A 118 -0.89 -6.82 36.61
N GLY A 119 -2.12 -6.63 37.09
CA GLY A 119 -3.31 -6.97 36.32
C GLY A 119 -3.41 -6.18 35.00
N ILE A 120 -3.15 -4.88 35.03
CA ILE A 120 -3.13 -4.05 33.80
C ILE A 120 -2.07 -4.56 32.82
N ASP A 121 -0.89 -4.96 33.30
CA ASP A 121 0.16 -5.53 32.45
C ASP A 121 -0.27 -6.86 31.82
N GLU A 122 -0.94 -7.72 32.58
CA GLU A 122 -1.51 -8.98 32.09
C GLU A 122 -2.60 -8.74 31.03
N ASP A 123 -3.47 -7.73 31.22
CA ASP A 123 -4.47 -7.35 30.20
C ASP A 123 -3.82 -6.85 28.92
N TRP A 124 -2.75 -6.05 29.06
CA TRP A 124 -2.03 -5.53 27.91
C TRP A 124 -1.39 -6.68 27.12
N GLN A 125 -0.73 -7.60 27.80
CA GLN A 125 -0.13 -8.78 27.18
C GLN A 125 -1.20 -9.62 26.45
N ALA A 126 -2.33 -9.90 27.10
CA ALA A 126 -3.42 -10.64 26.50
C ALA A 126 -4.03 -9.91 25.28
N SER A 127 -4.11 -8.57 25.33
CA SER A 127 -4.62 -7.77 24.21
C SER A 127 -3.68 -7.84 23.01
N VAL A 128 -2.36 -7.70 23.23
CA VAL A 128 -1.34 -7.80 22.16
C VAL A 128 -1.29 -9.19 21.53
N GLN A 129 -1.54 -10.25 22.30
CA GLN A 129 -1.58 -11.62 21.77
C GLN A 129 -2.67 -11.84 20.72
N ARG A 130 -3.68 -10.97 20.65
CA ARG A 130 -4.78 -11.05 19.66
C ARG A 130 -4.46 -10.44 18.30
N TYR A 131 -3.25 -9.89 18.11
CA TYR A 131 -2.90 -9.28 16.83
C TYR A 131 -3.04 -10.21 15.62
N PRO A 132 -2.60 -11.49 15.66
CA PRO A 132 -2.71 -12.37 14.50
C PRO A 132 -4.14 -12.49 13.96
N GLU A 133 -5.11 -12.79 14.81
CA GLU A 133 -6.50 -13.00 14.42
C GLU A 133 -7.17 -11.68 14.00
N VAL A 134 -6.85 -10.58 14.68
CA VAL A 134 -7.39 -9.25 14.35
C VAL A 134 -6.87 -8.79 12.98
N LEU A 135 -5.57 -9.00 12.72
CA LEU A 135 -4.97 -8.69 11.42
C LEU A 135 -5.60 -9.54 10.32
N GLU A 136 -5.75 -10.85 10.53
CA GLU A 136 -6.38 -11.78 9.58
C GLU A 136 -7.80 -11.33 9.23
N TYR A 137 -8.61 -10.97 10.24
CA TYR A 137 -9.94 -10.43 10.03
C TYR A 137 -9.93 -9.17 9.14
N PHE A 138 -9.11 -8.17 9.47
CA PHE A 138 -9.08 -6.93 8.69
C PHE A 138 -8.51 -7.14 7.27
N TYR A 139 -7.56 -8.06 7.08
CA TYR A 139 -7.12 -8.42 5.73
C TYR A 139 -8.23 -9.13 4.94
N SER A 140 -9.08 -9.95 5.57
CA SER A 140 -10.20 -10.62 4.90
C SER A 140 -11.29 -9.66 4.37
N LEU A 141 -11.34 -8.44 4.90
CA LEU A 141 -12.26 -7.40 4.42
C LEU A 141 -11.79 -6.71 3.14
N VAL A 142 -10.52 -6.90 2.75
CA VAL A 142 -9.94 -6.26 1.58
C VAL A 142 -10.30 -7.08 0.35
N GLU A 143 -11.05 -6.48 -0.57
CA GLU A 143 -11.45 -7.09 -1.83
C GLU A 143 -10.74 -6.39 -3.00
N LEU A 144 -10.12 -7.20 -3.87
CA LEU A 144 -9.53 -6.76 -5.14
C LEU A 144 -10.26 -7.48 -6.27
N THR A 145 -10.97 -6.71 -7.09
CA THR A 145 -11.71 -7.24 -8.25
C THR A 145 -10.93 -7.02 -9.53
N LEU A 146 -10.98 -7.99 -10.42
CA LEU A 146 -10.42 -7.89 -11.76
C LEU A 146 -11.52 -7.47 -12.75
N PRO A 147 -11.19 -6.63 -13.74
CA PRO A 147 -12.13 -6.33 -14.83
C PRO A 147 -12.43 -7.60 -15.65
N ASP A 148 -13.60 -7.62 -16.29
CA ASP A 148 -14.03 -8.72 -17.16
C ASP A 148 -13.31 -8.68 -18.53
N ASP A 149 -13.01 -9.84 -19.11
CA ASP A 149 -12.33 -9.96 -20.42
C ASP A 149 -13.08 -9.27 -21.57
N ASN A 150 -14.39 -9.02 -21.41
CA ASN A 150 -15.23 -8.38 -22.41
C ASN A 150 -15.29 -6.85 -22.28
N GLU A 151 -14.71 -6.29 -21.22
CA GLU A 151 -14.71 -4.85 -20.99
C GLU A 151 -13.88 -4.11 -22.07
N PRO A 152 -14.37 -3.00 -22.65
CA PRO A 152 -13.66 -2.30 -23.74
C PRO A 152 -12.26 -1.83 -23.34
N ALA A 153 -12.05 -1.51 -22.05
CA ALA A 153 -10.74 -1.13 -21.52
C ALA A 153 -9.71 -2.27 -21.58
N VAL A 154 -10.16 -3.54 -21.49
CA VAL A 154 -9.32 -4.74 -21.60
C VAL A 154 -9.07 -5.10 -23.07
N ARG A 155 -10.11 -5.00 -23.91
CA ARG A 155 -10.04 -5.39 -25.33
C ARG A 155 -9.28 -4.40 -26.21
N ASP A 156 -9.53 -3.10 -26.03
CA ASP A 156 -8.93 -2.03 -26.79
C ASP A 156 -8.19 -1.07 -25.82
N PRO A 157 -7.11 -1.54 -25.15
CA PRO A 157 -6.38 -0.70 -24.22
C PRO A 157 -5.77 0.49 -24.97
N PRO A 158 -5.77 1.71 -24.40
CA PRO A 158 -5.25 2.91 -25.06
C PRO A 158 -3.71 2.94 -25.04
N LEU A 159 -3.08 1.88 -25.52
CA LEU A 159 -1.65 1.76 -25.75
C LEU A 159 -1.44 1.99 -27.25
N SER A 160 -0.70 3.06 -27.58
CA SER A 160 -0.60 3.68 -28.91
C SER A 160 -0.29 2.75 -30.11
N ALA A 161 0.05 1.48 -29.88
CA ALA A 161 0.37 0.52 -30.92
C ALA A 161 -0.85 -0.16 -31.59
N LEU A 162 -1.97 -0.36 -30.88
CA LEU A 162 -3.15 -1.07 -31.46
C LEU A 162 -4.15 -0.14 -32.15
N ASN A 163 -4.21 1.14 -31.77
CA ASN A 163 -5.23 2.09 -32.28
C ASN A 163 -4.90 2.66 -33.67
N GLY A 164 -3.71 2.37 -34.23
CA GLY A 164 -3.23 2.93 -35.50
C GLY A 164 -3.77 2.28 -36.78
N SER A 165 -4.46 1.13 -36.70
CA SER A 165 -4.82 0.36 -37.92
C SER A 165 -6.25 0.52 -38.42
N ARG A 166 -7.10 1.32 -37.78
CA ARG A 166 -8.44 1.65 -38.33
C ARG A 166 -8.34 2.77 -39.38
N LYS A 167 -7.78 2.41 -40.55
CA LYS A 167 -8.22 2.87 -41.87
C LYS A 167 -8.16 4.39 -42.14
N ALA A 168 -6.95 4.90 -42.38
CA ALA A 168 -6.77 6.03 -43.30
C ALA A 168 -7.08 5.54 -44.72
N GLY A 169 -8.33 5.71 -45.18
CA GLY A 169 -8.78 5.19 -46.46
C GLY A 169 -9.95 5.96 -47.05
N ARG A 170 -9.60 6.87 -47.98
CA ARG A 170 -10.39 7.37 -49.12
C ARG A 170 -11.26 8.62 -48.92
N ARG A 171 -10.64 9.79 -49.15
CA ARG A 171 -11.21 10.81 -50.05
C ARG A 171 -10.13 11.31 -51.00
N VAL A 172 -10.29 10.95 -52.27
CA VAL A 172 -9.56 11.48 -53.43
C VAL A 172 -10.40 12.59 -54.04
N GLY A 173 -9.80 13.77 -54.20
CA GLY A 173 -9.91 14.58 -55.41
C GLY A 173 -11.10 15.52 -55.61
N GLY A 174 -10.82 16.82 -55.69
CA GLY A 174 -11.65 17.84 -56.34
C GLY A 174 -11.06 19.26 -56.16
N PRO A 175 -10.67 19.99 -57.22
CA PRO A 175 -9.99 21.29 -57.12
C PRO A 175 -10.90 22.52 -57.35
N ALA A 176 -10.36 23.69 -56.99
CA ALA A 176 -10.76 25.06 -57.39
C ALA A 176 -12.04 25.62 -56.70
N THR A 177 -12.27 26.92 -56.41
CA THR A 177 -11.74 28.22 -56.84
C THR A 177 -12.08 29.30 -55.80
N VAL A 178 -11.34 30.41 -55.84
CA VAL A 178 -11.55 31.72 -55.17
C VAL A 178 -12.92 32.38 -55.40
N ALA A 179 -13.45 33.14 -54.42
CA ALA A 179 -14.04 34.48 -54.58
C ALA A 179 -14.70 35.06 -53.28
N SER A 180 -14.24 36.25 -52.88
CA SER A 180 -14.94 37.45 -52.36
C SER A 180 -15.78 37.44 -51.05
N GLY A 181 -15.41 38.35 -50.12
CA GLY A 181 -16.10 38.75 -48.87
C GLY A 181 -17.25 39.77 -49.07
N PRO A 182 -17.47 40.81 -48.20
CA PRO A 182 -16.87 41.18 -46.90
C PRO A 182 -17.91 41.65 -45.80
N SER A 183 -17.43 42.42 -44.78
CA SER A 183 -18.12 43.25 -43.76
C SER A 183 -18.31 42.62 -42.36
N ILE A 184 -18.07 43.25 -41.19
CA ILE A 184 -17.96 44.66 -40.76
C ILE A 184 -17.10 44.78 -39.46
N MET A 185 -16.56 45.98 -39.24
CA MET A 185 -15.76 46.52 -38.13
C MET A 185 -16.36 46.39 -36.71
N THR A 186 -15.52 46.35 -35.66
CA THR A 186 -15.53 47.34 -34.53
C THR A 186 -14.46 47.06 -33.45
N HIS A 187 -13.58 48.06 -33.29
CA HIS A 187 -12.95 48.66 -32.09
C HIS A 187 -12.74 47.92 -30.75
N ASP A 188 -11.48 48.01 -30.29
CA ASP A 188 -11.03 48.45 -28.95
C ASP A 188 -11.39 47.65 -27.68
N ARG A 189 -10.38 47.07 -27.02
CA ARG A 189 -9.84 47.56 -25.74
C ARG A 189 -8.78 46.64 -25.14
N ASP A 190 -7.72 47.29 -24.63
CA ASP A 190 -6.73 46.81 -23.68
C ASP A 190 -7.29 45.98 -22.53
N THR A 191 -6.59 44.91 -22.11
CA THR A 191 -6.15 44.61 -20.72
C THR A 191 -5.43 43.24 -20.61
N PRO A 192 -4.60 43.01 -19.55
CA PRO A 192 -3.35 42.25 -19.64
C PRO A 192 -3.36 40.87 -18.96
N PHE A 193 -2.32 40.09 -19.27
CA PHE A 193 -1.95 38.78 -18.74
C PHE A 193 -2.18 38.58 -17.22
N PRO A 194 -2.72 37.42 -16.78
CA PRO A 194 -2.73 37.07 -15.38
C PRO A 194 -1.40 36.46 -14.91
N ARG A 195 -0.93 37.02 -13.79
CA ARG A 195 0.18 36.62 -12.92
C ARG A 195 0.21 35.13 -12.57
N MET A 196 1.42 34.57 -12.66
CA MET A 196 1.87 33.36 -11.96
C MET A 196 1.57 33.43 -10.46
N LYS A 197 0.87 32.41 -9.93
CA LYS A 197 0.78 32.14 -8.49
C LYS A 197 1.84 31.09 -8.14
N THR A 198 2.69 31.42 -7.18
CA THR A 198 3.59 30.50 -6.47
C THR A 198 2.79 29.42 -5.75
N PRO A 199 3.27 28.15 -5.71
CA PRO A 199 2.62 27.09 -4.93
C PRO A 199 2.90 27.25 -3.42
N PRO A 200 1.99 26.81 -2.53
CA PRO A 200 2.18 26.89 -1.09
C PRO A 200 3.22 25.87 -0.60
N VAL A 201 3.93 26.27 0.46
CA VAL A 201 4.92 25.47 1.20
C VAL A 201 4.24 24.27 1.87
N LEU A 202 4.71 23.06 1.58
CA LEU A 202 4.33 21.83 2.27
C LEU A 202 4.94 21.84 3.69
N GLU A 203 4.11 22.07 4.70
CA GLU A 203 4.44 21.75 6.10
C GLU A 203 4.70 20.23 6.21
N PRO A 204 5.77 19.79 6.90
CA PRO A 204 6.05 18.37 7.06
C PRO A 204 5.00 17.75 7.98
N ILE A 205 4.32 16.72 7.47
CA ILE A 205 3.47 15.81 8.24
C ILE A 205 4.28 15.35 9.45
N ARG A 206 3.88 15.83 10.65
CA ARG A 206 4.42 15.34 11.91
C ARG A 206 4.02 13.87 12.03
N GLU A 207 4.93 12.99 11.66
CA GLU A 207 4.86 11.57 12.02
C GLU A 207 4.57 11.45 13.52
N ARG A 208 3.37 10.99 13.84
CA ARG A 208 2.98 10.63 15.19
C ARG A 208 3.69 9.33 15.56
N ARG A 209 5.00 9.41 15.77
CA ARG A 209 5.84 8.28 16.20
C ARG A 209 5.44 7.88 17.62
N THR A 210 4.99 6.65 17.76
CA THR A 210 5.06 5.92 19.02
C THR A 210 6.53 5.81 19.43
N PRO A 211 6.93 6.13 20.66
CA PRO A 211 8.30 5.89 21.11
C PRO A 211 8.53 4.37 21.12
N GLY A 212 9.33 3.88 20.18
CA GLY A 212 9.88 2.53 20.26
C GLY A 212 10.81 2.40 21.48
N PRO A 213 11.06 1.18 21.96
CA PRO A 213 11.95 0.97 23.10
C PRO A 213 13.34 1.49 22.76
N GLN A 214 13.90 2.34 23.61
CA GLN A 214 15.28 2.80 23.47
C GLN A 214 16.21 1.59 23.54
N GLY A 215 16.72 1.17 22.38
CA GLY A 215 17.89 0.31 22.30
C GLY A 215 19.01 1.00 23.07
N ARG A 216 19.43 0.37 24.16
CA ARG A 216 20.49 0.83 25.05
C ARG A 216 21.75 1.04 24.20
N SER A 217 22.03 2.28 23.83
CA SER A 217 23.26 2.68 23.15
C SER A 217 24.41 2.39 24.10
N ARG A 218 25.08 1.26 23.91
CA ARG A 218 26.39 0.98 24.49
C ARG A 218 27.36 1.96 23.86
N ARG A 219 27.52 3.14 24.48
CA ARG A 219 28.70 3.97 24.28
C ARG A 219 29.91 3.13 24.72
N GLY A 220 30.78 2.85 23.76
CA GLY A 220 32.01 2.11 23.98
C GLY A 220 32.90 2.85 24.97
N TYR A 221 33.27 2.17 26.04
CA TYR A 221 34.46 2.51 26.80
C TYR A 221 35.67 1.95 26.05
N PRO A 222 36.77 2.70 25.89
CA PRO A 222 38.00 2.14 25.36
C PRO A 222 38.57 1.11 26.36
N PRO A 223 39.23 0.04 25.89
CA PRO A 223 39.83 -0.95 26.77
C PRO A 223 41.02 -0.36 27.55
N PRO A 224 41.28 -0.80 28.79
CA PRO A 224 42.46 -0.37 29.54
C PRO A 224 43.75 -0.92 28.90
N PRO A 225 44.88 -0.21 29.03
CA PRO A 225 46.17 -0.68 28.52
C PRO A 225 46.68 -1.89 29.32
N PRO A 226 47.50 -2.78 28.71
CA PRO A 226 48.03 -3.95 29.39
C PRO A 226 49.05 -3.55 30.46
N THR A 227 48.84 -4.02 31.69
CA THR A 227 49.79 -3.88 32.79
C THR A 227 50.94 -4.87 32.59
N SER A 228 52.16 -4.36 32.50
CA SER A 228 53.39 -5.16 32.46
C SER A 228 53.87 -5.37 33.89
N TYR A 229 53.51 -6.52 34.46
CA TYR A 229 53.97 -6.92 35.79
C TYR A 229 55.24 -7.77 35.64
N PHE A 230 56.41 -7.18 35.92
CA PHE A 230 57.63 -7.95 36.17
C PHE A 230 57.69 -8.33 37.66
N PRO A 231 58.01 -9.60 38.00
CA PRO A 231 58.22 -10.02 39.39
C PRO A 231 59.64 -9.66 39.87
N PRO A 232 59.84 -9.31 41.15
CA PRO A 232 61.18 -9.13 41.70
C PRO A 232 61.79 -10.47 42.12
N TYR A 233 63.12 -10.56 42.00
CA TYR A 233 63.97 -11.56 42.66
C TYR A 233 64.11 -11.26 44.16
#